data_AF-A0A7S3NHF4-F1
#
_entry.id   AF-A0A7S3NHF4-F1
#
_cell.length_a   1.000
_cell.length_b   1.000
_cell.length_c   1.000
_cell.angle_alpha   90.00
_cell.angle_beta   90.00
_cell.angle_gamma   90.00
#
_symmetry.space_group_name_H-M   'P 1'
#
loop_
_entity.id
_entity.type
_entity.pdbx_description
1 polymer ?
#
loop_
_entity_poly.entity_id
_entity_poly.type
_entity_poly.pdbx_seq_one_letter_code
_entity_poly.pdbx_strand_id
1 'polypeptide(L)'
;VKLSGFGCSGGIGCTWAYASPETRALLVATIVGAKINELSTHLRLAAESQDQWALAMTIVEMLTGKRIENAHEVPRRLDQDAVITLAVQCLDKEPEKRPAMRDLVK
;
A
#
# COMPACT_ATOMS: atom_id res chain seq x y z
N VAL A 1 3.72 -4.96 -19.20
CA VAL A 1 3.02 -5.66 -18.09
C VAL A 1 1.53 -5.70 -18.42
N LYS A 2 0.87 -6.86 -18.33
CA LYS A 2 -0.59 -7.00 -18.55
C LYS A 2 -1.25 -7.16 -17.18
N LEU A 3 -2.24 -6.32 -16.86
CA LEU A 3 -2.98 -6.41 -15.60
C LEU A 3 -4.04 -7.52 -15.68
N SER A 4 -4.22 -8.26 -14.60
CA SER A 4 -5.23 -9.32 -14.43
C SER A 4 -5.80 -9.28 -13.01
N GLY A 5 -6.97 -9.88 -12.77
CA GLY A 5 -7.56 -9.94 -11.42
C GLY A 5 -8.53 -8.80 -11.08
N PHE A 6 -9.22 -8.23 -12.07
CA PHE A 6 -10.23 -7.17 -11.90
C PHE A 6 -11.49 -7.57 -11.09
N GLY A 7 -11.56 -8.79 -10.55
CA GLY A 7 -12.66 -9.21 -9.64
C GLY A 7 -12.70 -8.43 -8.33
N CYS A 8 -11.67 -7.64 -8.04
CA CYS A 8 -11.54 -6.82 -6.83
C CYS A 8 -11.90 -5.34 -7.05
N SER A 9 -12.32 -4.95 -8.25
CA SER A 9 -12.66 -3.56 -8.59
C SER A 9 -13.88 -3.09 -7.79
N GLY A 10 -13.67 -2.34 -6.71
CA GLY A 10 -14.72 -1.84 -5.82
C GLY A 10 -14.82 -2.52 -4.46
N GLY A 11 -13.90 -3.45 -4.14
CA GLY A 11 -13.74 -4.04 -2.81
C GLY A 11 -12.27 -4.04 -2.38
N ILE A 12 -12.03 -4.26 -1.09
CA ILE A 12 -10.67 -4.49 -0.56
C ILE A 12 -10.26 -5.90 -0.97
N GLY A 13 -9.90 -6.06 -2.23
CA GLY A 13 -9.40 -7.30 -2.78
C GLY A 13 -7.89 -7.22 -2.95
N CYS A 14 -7.18 -7.09 -1.84
CA CYS A 14 -5.73 -7.20 -1.79
C CYS A 14 -5.35 -8.35 -0.86
N THR A 15 -4.33 -9.12 -1.23
CA THR A 15 -3.74 -10.09 -0.31
C THR A 15 -3.11 -9.37 0.87
N TRP A 16 -3.28 -9.90 2.08
CA TRP A 16 -2.78 -9.34 3.34
C TRP A 16 -1.35 -8.79 3.28
N ALA A 17 -0.48 -9.48 2.56
CA ALA A 17 0.92 -9.10 2.43
C ALA A 17 1.16 -7.77 1.70
N TYR A 18 0.30 -7.38 0.75
CA TYR A 18 0.36 -6.10 0.05
C TYR A 18 -0.68 -5.10 0.55
N ALA A 19 -1.48 -5.47 1.57
CA ALA A 19 -2.43 -4.57 2.20
C ALA A 19 -1.70 -3.46 2.95
N SER A 20 -2.14 -2.22 2.76
CA SER A 20 -1.67 -1.08 3.53
C SER A 20 -2.10 -1.21 5.00
N PRO A 21 -1.47 -0.46 5.93
CA PRO A 21 -1.84 -0.49 7.34
C PRO A 21 -3.33 -0.19 7.58
N GLU A 22 -3.90 0.76 6.85
CA GLU A 22 -5.31 1.16 6.96
C GLU A 22 -6.23 0.03 6.50
N THR A 23 -5.85 -0.61 5.39
CA THR A 23 -6.56 -1.75 4.84
C THR A 23 -6.51 -2.96 5.78
N ARG A 24 -5.36 -3.24 6.39
CA ARG A 24 -5.22 -4.31 7.40
C ARG A 24 -6.07 -4.01 8.63
N ALA A 25 -6.04 -2.77 9.13
CA ALA A 25 -6.86 -2.36 10.26
C ALA A 25 -8.35 -2.55 9.97
N LEU A 26 -8.79 -2.21 8.77
CA LEU A 26 -10.16 -2.40 8.33
C LEU A 26 -10.57 -3.88 8.21
N LEU A 27 -9.69 -4.74 7.69
CA LEU A 27 -9.92 -6.19 7.64
C LEU A 27 -10.05 -6.76 9.06
N VAL A 28 -9.16 -6.39 9.98
CA VAL A 28 -9.21 -6.82 11.39
C VAL A 28 -10.50 -6.36 12.05
N ALA A 29 -10.87 -5.09 11.88
CA ALA A 29 -12.07 -4.56 12.49
C ALA A 29 -13.35 -5.20 11.94
N THR A 30 -13.34 -5.59 10.66
CA THR A 30 -14.43 -6.37 10.05
C THR A 30 -14.52 -7.77 10.66
N ILE A 31 -13.39 -8.44 10.90
CA ILE A 31 -13.33 -9.76 11.57
C ILE A 31 -13.84 -9.68 13.02
N VAL A 32 -13.50 -8.60 13.72
CA VAL A 32 -13.88 -8.38 15.14
C VAL A 32 -15.31 -7.82 15.29
N GLY A 33 -16.00 -7.51 14.18
CA GLY A 33 -17.40 -7.06 14.19
C GLY A 33 -17.59 -5.59 14.57
N ALA A 34 -16.61 -4.73 14.31
CA ALA A 34 -16.71 -3.29 14.55
C ALA A 34 -17.81 -2.65 13.67
N LYS A 35 -18.45 -1.58 14.16
CA LYS A 35 -19.54 -0.92 13.44
C LYS A 35 -19.02 -0.19 12.20
N ILE A 36 -19.73 -0.32 11.09
CA ILE A 36 -19.41 0.29 9.79
C ILE A 36 -19.16 1.82 9.89
N ASN A 37 -19.90 2.52 10.75
CA ASN A 37 -19.73 3.97 10.93
C ASN A 37 -18.34 4.34 11.49
N GLU A 38 -17.76 3.51 12.34
CA GLU A 38 -16.40 3.68 12.90
C GLU A 38 -15.32 3.36 11.86
N LEU A 39 -15.69 2.64 10.79
CA LEU A 39 -14.79 2.18 9.73
C LEU A 39 -14.83 3.05 8.47
N SER A 40 -15.78 3.97 8.36
CA SER A 40 -15.96 4.83 7.18
C SER A 40 -14.69 5.62 6.81
N THR A 41 -13.98 6.17 7.80
CA THR A 41 -12.69 6.87 7.60
C THR A 41 -11.60 5.91 7.12
N HIS A 42 -11.50 4.72 7.73
CA HIS A 42 -10.53 3.70 7.34
C HIS A 42 -10.81 3.15 5.93
N LEU A 43 -12.09 3.02 5.56
CA LEU A 43 -12.52 2.58 4.23
C LEU A 43 -12.11 3.57 3.15
N ARG A 44 -12.32 4.88 3.39
CA ARG A 44 -11.90 5.92 2.46
C ARG A 44 -10.37 5.94 2.29
N LEU A 45 -9.64 5.96 3.40
CA LEU A 45 -8.17 5.98 3.38
C LEU A 45 -7.59 4.73 2.72
N ALA A 46 -8.15 3.55 2.99
CA ALA A 46 -7.78 2.30 2.33
C ALA A 46 -8.00 2.41 0.81
N ALA A 47 -9.17 2.87 0.36
CA ALA A 47 -9.48 3.01 -1.06
C ALA A 47 -8.54 3.99 -1.79
N GLU A 48 -8.12 5.07 -1.13
CA GLU A 48 -7.30 6.12 -1.74
C GLU A 48 -5.80 5.83 -1.75
N SER A 49 -5.32 4.97 -0.85
CA SER A 49 -3.88 4.80 -0.58
C SER A 49 -3.35 3.38 -0.77
N GLN A 50 -4.23 2.40 -0.99
CA GLN A 50 -3.88 0.99 -1.14
C GLN A 50 -3.04 0.70 -2.38
N ASP A 51 -3.36 1.35 -3.52
CA ASP A 51 -2.67 1.09 -4.78
C ASP A 51 -1.23 1.63 -4.76
N GLN A 52 -1.01 2.81 -4.16
CA GLN A 52 0.32 3.40 -3.93
C GLN A 52 1.18 2.46 -3.08
N TRP A 53 0.60 1.96 -1.98
CA TRP A 53 1.28 1.04 -1.08
C TRP A 53 1.64 -0.27 -1.79
N ALA A 54 0.68 -0.89 -2.46
CA ALA A 54 0.89 -2.16 -3.14
C ALA A 54 1.93 -2.05 -4.27
N LEU A 55 1.90 -0.95 -5.04
CA LEU A 55 2.91 -0.67 -6.06
C LEU A 55 4.30 -0.58 -5.44
N ALA A 56 4.46 0.18 -4.36
CA ALA A 56 5.74 0.41 -3.73
C ALA A 56 6.34 -0.86 -3.13
N MET A 57 5.52 -1.67 -2.45
CA MET A 57 5.91 -2.99 -1.95
C MET A 57 6.41 -3.89 -3.09
N THR A 58 5.71 -3.88 -4.22
CA THR A 58 6.08 -4.67 -5.40
C THR A 58 7.42 -4.20 -5.99
N ILE A 59 7.65 -2.89 -6.08
CA ILE A 59 8.90 -2.32 -6.57
C ILE A 59 10.07 -2.72 -5.66
N VAL A 60 9.91 -2.58 -4.33
CA VAL A 60 10.95 -2.97 -3.37
C VAL A 60 11.24 -4.47 -3.48
N GLU A 61 10.21 -5.30 -3.57
CA GLU A 61 10.38 -6.74 -3.73
C GLU A 61 11.10 -7.11 -5.03
N MET A 62 10.77 -6.46 -6.15
CA MET A 62 11.47 -6.67 -7.43
C MET A 62 12.94 -6.28 -7.37
N LEU A 63 13.28 -5.18 -6.69
CA LEU A 63 14.65 -4.64 -6.66
C LEU A 63 15.53 -5.33 -5.61
N THR A 64 14.95 -5.78 -4.51
CA THR A 64 15.69 -6.42 -3.42
C THR A 64 15.65 -7.94 -3.46
N GLY A 65 14.71 -8.52 -4.21
CA GLY A 65 14.36 -9.93 -4.14
C GLY A 65 13.76 -10.35 -2.80
N LYS A 66 13.42 -9.39 -1.93
CA LYS A 66 12.89 -9.62 -0.59
C LYS A 66 11.56 -8.93 -0.42
N ARG A 67 10.57 -9.69 0.04
CA ARG A 67 9.34 -9.10 0.55
C ARG A 67 9.65 -8.41 1.88
N ILE A 68 9.34 -7.11 1.93
CA ILE A 68 9.27 -6.36 3.17
C ILE A 68 7.83 -6.35 3.67
N GLU A 69 7.60 -6.08 4.95
CA GLU A 69 6.25 -5.85 5.49
C GLU A 69 5.99 -4.37 5.80
N ASN A 70 7.07 -3.60 5.96
CA ASN A 70 7.04 -2.21 6.36
C ASN A 70 8.14 -1.38 5.68
N ALA A 71 7.88 -0.07 5.53
CA ALA A 71 8.80 0.89 4.93
C ALA A 71 10.21 0.90 5.52
N HIS A 72 10.34 0.66 6.83
CA HIS A 72 11.62 0.73 7.53
C HIS A 72 12.54 -0.47 7.24
N GLU A 73 12.02 -1.52 6.60
CA GLU A 73 12.77 -2.69 6.19
C GLU A 73 13.46 -2.50 4.83
N VAL A 74 13.17 -1.40 4.12
CA VAL A 74 13.86 -1.06 2.87
C VAL A 74 15.36 -0.85 3.17
N PRO A 75 16.27 -1.61 2.52
CA PRO A 75 17.70 -1.50 2.78
C PRO A 75 18.25 -0.09 2.48
N ARG A 76 18.97 0.51 3.43
CA ARG A 76 19.68 1.81 3.28
C ARG A 76 20.85 1.83 2.27
N ARG A 77 20.97 0.81 1.41
CA ARG A 77 21.94 0.82 0.30
C ARG A 77 21.28 1.15 -1.03
N LEU A 78 19.95 1.21 -1.02
CA LEU A 78 19.09 1.38 -2.16
C LEU A 78 18.43 2.76 -2.19
N ASP A 79 18.68 3.56 -1.16
CA ASP A 79 18.28 4.94 -0.94
C ASP A 79 18.91 5.95 -1.91
N GLN A 80 19.85 5.53 -2.76
CA GLN A 80 20.42 6.35 -3.84
C GLN A 80 19.71 6.17 -5.19
N ASP A 81 18.79 5.21 -5.31
CA ASP A 81 17.98 5.02 -6.51
C ASP A 81 16.71 5.89 -6.41
N ALA A 82 16.46 6.70 -7.44
CA ALA A 82 15.27 7.53 -7.51
C ALA A 82 13.98 6.70 -7.44
N VAL A 83 13.98 5.50 -8.01
CA VAL A 83 12.83 4.58 -8.01
C VAL A 83 12.53 4.07 -6.60
N ILE A 84 13.58 3.81 -5.81
CA ILE A 84 13.44 3.29 -4.45
C ILE A 84 13.08 4.41 -3.48
N THR A 85 13.61 5.61 -3.71
CA THR A 85 13.21 6.82 -2.97
C THR A 85 11.70 7.07 -3.13
N LEU A 86 11.18 6.98 -4.36
CA LEU A 86 9.74 7.10 -4.63
C LEU A 86 8.93 5.97 -3.99
N ALA A 87 9.43 4.72 -4.05
CA ALA A 87 8.78 3.60 -3.38
C ALA A 87 8.72 3.81 -1.85
N VAL A 88 9.80 4.27 -1.22
CA VAL A 88 9.83 4.56 0.22
C VAL A 88 8.81 5.65 0.59
N GLN A 89 8.68 6.71 -0.22
CA GLN A 89 7.67 7.76 0.00
C GLN A 89 6.23 7.21 -0.08
N CYS A 90 5.98 6.24 -0.95
CA CYS A 90 4.69 5.56 -1.06
C CYS A 90 4.40 4.62 0.12
N LEU A 91 5.42 4.25 0.91
CA LEU A 91 5.28 3.42 2.11
C LEU A 91 5.18 4.26 3.39
N ASP A 92 4.90 5.56 3.30
CA ASP A 92 4.65 6.38 4.49
C ASP A 92 3.48 5.82 5.31
N LYS A 93 3.61 5.87 6.63
CA LYS A 93 2.57 5.39 7.55
C LYS A 93 1.30 6.24 7.49
N GLU A 94 1.45 7.53 7.18
CA GLU A 94 0.34 8.46 7.01
C GLU A 94 -0.09 8.46 5.53
N PRO A 95 -1.28 7.95 5.19
CA PRO A 95 -1.71 7.81 3.80
C PRO A 95 -1.76 9.14 3.05
N GLU A 96 -2.02 10.26 3.73
CA GLU A 96 -2.02 11.62 3.20
C GLU A 96 -0.63 12.15 2.81
N LYS A 97 0.44 11.56 3.35
CA LYS A 97 1.83 11.91 2.99
C LYS A 97 2.34 11.12 1.78
N ARG A 98 1.63 10.07 1.38
CA ARG A 98 1.98 9.27 0.20
C ARG A 98 1.74 10.12 -1.05
N PRO A 99 2.67 10.13 -2.02
CA PRO A 99 2.46 10.82 -3.29
C PRO A 99 1.27 10.20 -4.03
N ALA A 100 0.50 11.02 -4.74
CA ALA A 100 -0.60 10.51 -5.56
C ALA A 100 -0.05 9.71 -6.74
N MET A 101 -0.76 8.66 -7.17
CA MET A 101 -0.34 7.81 -8.29
C MET A 101 -0.01 8.60 -9.57
N ARG A 102 -0.74 9.68 -9.85
CA ARG A 102 -0.49 10.59 -10.99
C ARG A 102 0.85 11.31 -10.93
N ASP A 103 1.37 11.53 -9.73
CA ASP A 103 2.63 12.24 -9.50
C ASP A 103 3.83 11.29 -9.56
N LEU A 104 3.60 9.98 -9.47
CA LEU A 104 4.62 8.93 -9.67
C LEU A 104 5.00 8.68 -11.13
N VAL A 105 4.20 9.15 -12.09
CA VAL A 105 4.38 8.89 -13.53
C VAL A 105 5.15 10.04 -14.23
N LYS A 106 5.37 11.16 -13.55
CA LYS A 106 6.08 12.34 -14.08
C LYS A 106 7.59 12.17 -14.00
#